data_AF-A0A7C4D1Q9-F1
#
_entry.id   AF-A0A7C4D1Q9-F1
#
_cell.length_a   1.000
_cell.length_b   1.000
_cell.length_c   1.000
_cell.angle_alpha   90.00
_cell.angle_beta   90.00
_cell.angle_gamma   90.00
#
_symmetry.space_group_name_H-M   'P 1'
#
loop_
_entity.id
_entity.type
_entity.pdbx_description
1 polymer ?
#
loop_
_entity_poly.entity_id
_entity_poly.type
_entity_poly.pdbx_seq_one_letter_code
_entity_poly.pdbx_strand_id
1 'polypeptide(L)'
;MLRRYPQVEALRYDPTSDSVTLLGGYKGVAPVVGVRKVILEAGAASLNDVQSFERIDVGPGCIVKGNLASCFEIAIEKGPEDPTLIVGDVTALKLSEESSAETLVHTIGEGRAFIKGNFVASRIKITSGVIVVGDVVAFKKAEIEGPALVLGRVIAGTESVEGELRIRNATVFQAYASGSMYIGEGVTLLSPIALVKGGEVYWDSGRAVAFSHAGEAAVRVFGLPCLLCSETQNPLLCSKQVSGGCKRYEALKSYDCVKSPDGDYTVLSWYWRASPSMILQNLIAKRIFRTSRLKLVERVDMTGRTVDGVPLRDYPETFLNSLIEDLRSVTGEYSEAAKKIIFEVFEEYMKARMVEYRRCSVCGAPNPATAKVCFYCCSRQGG
;
A
#
# COMPACT_ATOMS: atom_id res chain seq x y z
N MET A 1 -40.47 -10.24 24.63
CA MET A 1 -39.20 -9.76 24.02
C MET A 1 -39.31 -9.97 22.51
N LEU A 2 -39.41 -8.89 21.72
CA LEU A 2 -39.32 -8.99 20.27
C LEU A 2 -37.87 -9.31 19.90
N ARG A 3 -37.63 -10.43 19.22
CA ARG A 3 -36.30 -10.76 18.67
C ARG A 3 -35.99 -9.78 17.54
N ARG A 4 -34.85 -9.06 17.63
CA ARG A 4 -34.38 -8.16 16.57
C ARG A 4 -33.93 -8.91 15.31
N TYR A 5 -33.48 -10.14 15.46
CA TYR A 5 -33.02 -11.00 14.36
C TYR A 5 -33.80 -12.32 14.30
N PRO A 6 -34.15 -12.80 13.10
CA PRO A 6 -34.71 -14.13 12.93
C PRO A 6 -33.67 -15.19 13.31
N GLN A 7 -34.10 -16.33 13.86
CA GLN A 7 -33.24 -17.50 13.95
C GLN A 7 -33.11 -18.08 12.55
N VAL A 8 -31.95 -17.89 11.94
CA VAL A 8 -31.57 -18.49 10.65
C VAL A 8 -30.46 -19.50 10.95
N GLU A 9 -30.37 -20.55 10.13
CA GLU A 9 -29.27 -21.50 10.21
C GLU A 9 -27.92 -20.77 10.21
N ALA A 10 -27.01 -21.17 11.09
CA ALA A 10 -25.69 -20.56 11.29
C ALA A 10 -25.69 -19.06 11.70
N LEU A 11 -26.80 -18.49 12.20
CA LEU A 11 -26.84 -17.16 12.81
C LEU A 11 -27.40 -17.22 14.24
N ARG A 12 -26.63 -16.70 15.20
CA ARG A 12 -27.03 -16.64 16.61
C ARG A 12 -27.12 -15.19 17.09
N TYR A 13 -28.24 -14.81 17.68
CA TYR A 13 -28.40 -13.53 18.38
C TYR A 13 -28.50 -13.77 19.89
N ASP A 14 -27.63 -13.11 20.67
CA ASP A 14 -27.72 -13.07 22.13
C ASP A 14 -28.28 -11.70 22.58
N PRO A 15 -29.53 -11.66 23.12
CA PRO A 15 -30.15 -10.42 23.56
C PRO A 15 -29.50 -9.83 24.82
N THR A 16 -28.74 -10.62 25.60
CA THR A 16 -28.12 -10.16 26.85
C THR A 16 -26.90 -9.28 26.57
N SER A 17 -26.07 -9.72 25.63
CA SER A 17 -24.90 -8.97 25.18
C SER A 17 -25.18 -8.06 23.97
N ASP A 18 -26.40 -8.13 23.42
CA ASP A 18 -26.79 -7.52 22.14
C ASP A 18 -25.76 -7.82 21.05
N SER A 19 -25.47 -9.11 20.87
CA SER A 19 -24.46 -9.59 19.94
C SER A 19 -25.02 -10.54 18.90
N VAL A 20 -24.49 -10.44 17.68
CA VAL A 20 -24.76 -11.37 16.59
C VAL A 20 -23.49 -12.19 16.29
N THR A 21 -23.62 -13.51 16.29
CA THR A 21 -22.57 -14.43 15.84
C THR A 21 -22.98 -15.06 14.52
N LEU A 22 -22.18 -14.87 13.47
CA LEU A 22 -22.27 -15.60 12.21
C LEU A 22 -21.36 -16.82 12.35
N LEU A 23 -21.96 -18.01 12.48
CA LEU A 23 -21.25 -19.26 12.73
C LEU A 23 -20.51 -19.74 11.47
N GLY A 24 -19.56 -20.65 11.64
CA GLY A 24 -18.88 -21.31 10.53
C GLY A 24 -19.87 -21.91 9.52
N GLY A 25 -19.72 -21.55 8.24
CA GLY A 25 -20.64 -21.97 7.17
C GLY A 25 -21.84 -21.05 6.94
N TYR A 26 -22.02 -19.99 7.74
CA TYR A 26 -23.02 -18.95 7.46
C TYR A 26 -22.78 -18.33 6.07
N LYS A 27 -23.87 -18.17 5.31
CA LYS A 27 -23.88 -17.55 3.98
C LYS A 27 -25.05 -16.58 3.91
N GLY A 28 -24.77 -15.30 4.15
CA GLY A 28 -25.78 -14.26 4.25
C GLY A 28 -25.64 -13.17 3.18
N VAL A 29 -26.78 -12.63 2.76
CA VAL A 29 -26.86 -11.41 1.93
C VAL A 29 -27.61 -10.28 2.64
N ALA A 30 -28.15 -10.53 3.83
CA ALA A 30 -28.82 -9.52 4.64
C ALA A 30 -27.78 -8.76 5.46
N PRO A 31 -27.94 -7.43 5.65
CA PRO A 31 -27.03 -6.65 6.47
C PRO A 31 -27.17 -7.04 7.95
N VAL A 32 -26.06 -6.99 8.69
CA VAL A 32 -26.03 -7.22 10.14
C VAL A 32 -25.70 -5.89 10.80
N VAL A 33 -26.70 -5.22 11.34
CA VAL A 33 -26.61 -3.83 11.85
C VAL A 33 -27.36 -3.62 13.16
N GLY A 34 -27.10 -2.51 13.85
CA GLY A 34 -27.91 -2.10 15.00
C GLY A 34 -27.76 -2.99 16.24
N VAL A 35 -26.59 -3.60 16.40
CA VAL A 35 -26.20 -4.43 17.55
C VAL A 35 -24.89 -3.94 18.16
N ARG A 36 -24.64 -4.23 19.43
CA ARG A 36 -23.39 -3.83 20.10
C ARG A 36 -22.18 -4.54 19.49
N LYS A 37 -22.29 -5.84 19.24
CA LYS A 37 -21.15 -6.66 18.79
C LYS A 37 -21.53 -7.58 17.64
N VAL A 38 -20.62 -7.74 16.69
CA VAL A 38 -20.73 -8.77 15.65
C VAL A 38 -19.49 -9.64 15.67
N ILE A 39 -19.68 -10.96 15.64
CA ILE A 39 -18.61 -11.95 15.56
C ILE A 39 -18.85 -12.78 14.31
N LEU A 40 -17.88 -12.81 13.40
CA LEU A 40 -17.86 -13.72 12.27
C LEU A 40 -16.89 -14.84 12.64
N GLU A 41 -17.40 -16.05 12.88
CA GLU A 41 -16.57 -17.21 13.14
C GLU A 41 -15.87 -17.69 11.86
N ALA A 42 -14.83 -18.51 12.04
CA ALA A 42 -14.01 -19.01 10.95
C ALA A 42 -14.85 -19.54 9.76
N GLY A 43 -14.54 -19.04 8.57
CA GLY A 43 -15.20 -19.44 7.33
C GLY A 43 -16.59 -18.85 7.08
N ALA A 44 -17.12 -17.98 7.95
CA ALA A 44 -18.39 -17.29 7.69
C ALA A 44 -18.31 -16.37 6.46
N ALA A 45 -19.42 -16.23 5.73
CA ALA A 45 -19.52 -15.38 4.55
C ALA A 45 -20.73 -14.43 4.62
N SER A 46 -20.48 -13.13 4.50
CA SER A 46 -21.48 -12.06 4.42
C SER A 46 -21.27 -11.23 3.15
N LEU A 47 -22.27 -11.17 2.27
CA LEU A 47 -22.25 -10.31 1.08
C LEU A 47 -23.01 -9.00 1.29
N ASN A 48 -22.95 -8.46 2.51
CA ASN A 48 -23.54 -7.18 2.84
C ASN A 48 -22.76 -6.49 3.97
N ASP A 49 -23.14 -5.26 4.25
CA ASP A 49 -22.57 -4.44 5.31
C ASP A 49 -22.76 -5.10 6.69
N VAL A 50 -21.71 -5.02 7.48
CA VAL A 50 -21.70 -5.43 8.89
C VAL A 50 -21.38 -4.21 9.73
N GLN A 51 -22.31 -3.83 10.60
CA GLN A 51 -22.19 -2.66 11.44
C GLN A 51 -22.45 -3.00 12.90
N SER A 52 -21.65 -2.42 13.79
CA SER A 52 -21.85 -2.56 15.23
C SER A 52 -21.58 -1.26 15.99
N PHE A 53 -22.20 -1.13 17.16
CA PHE A 53 -21.97 0.03 18.04
C PHE A 53 -20.69 -0.10 18.87
N GLU A 54 -20.04 -1.26 18.91
CA GLU A 54 -18.82 -1.42 19.71
C GLU A 54 -17.71 -2.15 19.00
N ARG A 55 -17.97 -3.39 18.58
CA ARG A 55 -16.90 -4.28 18.14
C ARG A 55 -17.35 -5.17 17.00
N ILE A 56 -16.46 -5.37 16.03
CA ILE A 56 -16.58 -6.41 15.01
C ILE A 56 -15.34 -7.30 15.11
N ASP A 57 -15.56 -8.59 15.31
CA ASP A 57 -14.51 -9.61 15.25
C ASP A 57 -14.69 -10.44 13.98
N VAL A 58 -13.71 -10.40 13.08
CA VAL A 58 -13.70 -11.18 11.84
C VAL A 58 -12.72 -12.34 12.00
N GLY A 59 -13.23 -13.56 12.10
CA GLY A 59 -12.44 -14.77 12.22
C GLY A 59 -11.68 -15.15 10.93
N PRO A 60 -10.81 -16.16 11.00
CA PRO A 60 -9.96 -16.55 9.89
C PRO A 60 -10.76 -17.12 8.72
N GLY A 61 -10.35 -16.78 7.49
CA GLY A 61 -11.01 -17.25 6.27
C GLY A 61 -12.43 -16.72 6.09
N CYS A 62 -12.84 -15.67 6.81
CA CYS A 62 -14.13 -15.04 6.54
C CYS A 62 -14.14 -14.34 5.18
N ILE A 63 -15.33 -14.24 4.60
CA ILE A 63 -15.58 -13.44 3.39
C ILE A 63 -16.58 -12.35 3.74
N VAL A 64 -16.20 -11.10 3.53
CA VAL A 64 -17.11 -9.95 3.64
C VAL A 64 -17.10 -9.21 2.32
N LYS A 65 -18.25 -9.09 1.66
CA LYS A 65 -18.44 -8.20 0.51
C LYS A 65 -19.46 -7.13 0.88
N GLY A 66 -18.97 -6.07 1.49
CA GLY A 66 -19.71 -5.02 2.16
C GLY A 66 -18.78 -4.28 3.12
N ASN A 67 -19.24 -3.15 3.62
CA ASN A 67 -18.46 -2.34 4.55
C ASN A 67 -18.50 -2.95 5.96
N LEU A 68 -17.38 -2.87 6.66
CA LEU A 68 -17.30 -3.12 8.10
C LEU A 68 -17.30 -1.77 8.82
N ALA A 69 -18.31 -1.49 9.64
CA ALA A 69 -18.37 -0.24 10.40
C ALA A 69 -18.58 -0.50 11.89
N SER A 70 -17.69 0.02 12.73
CA SER A 70 -17.77 -0.09 14.19
C SER A 70 -17.55 1.27 14.84
N CYS A 71 -18.11 1.50 16.03
CA CYS A 71 -17.84 2.75 16.75
C CYS A 71 -16.53 2.74 17.54
N PHE A 72 -15.99 1.55 17.88
CA PHE A 72 -14.75 1.46 18.66
C PHE A 72 -13.71 0.55 18.02
N GLU A 73 -14.04 -0.72 17.77
CA GLU A 73 -13.02 -1.71 17.43
C GLU A 73 -13.43 -2.61 16.26
N ILE A 74 -12.48 -2.89 15.36
CA ILE A 74 -12.57 -3.97 14.37
C ILE A 74 -11.27 -4.80 14.45
N ALA A 75 -11.42 -6.07 14.77
CA ALA A 75 -10.32 -7.05 14.76
C ALA A 75 -10.49 -7.98 13.55
N ILE A 76 -9.45 -8.11 12.74
CA ILE A 76 -9.44 -8.99 11.56
C ILE A 76 -8.40 -10.08 11.76
N GLU A 77 -8.86 -11.31 12.00
CA GLU A 77 -8.02 -12.48 12.09
C GLU A 77 -7.68 -13.00 10.69
N LYS A 78 -6.39 -13.23 10.46
CA LYS A 78 -5.85 -13.75 9.19
C LYS A 78 -6.07 -15.26 9.11
N GLY A 79 -6.34 -15.77 7.91
CA GLY A 79 -6.54 -17.20 7.71
C GLY A 79 -5.27 -17.92 7.23
N PRO A 80 -4.92 -19.09 7.79
CA PRO A 80 -3.71 -19.83 7.43
C PRO A 80 -3.82 -20.54 6.07
N GLU A 81 -5.01 -21.04 5.72
CA GLU A 81 -5.28 -21.71 4.45
C GLU A 81 -5.95 -20.72 3.47
N ASP A 82 -7.22 -20.43 3.73
CA ASP A 82 -7.98 -19.39 3.03
C ASP A 82 -7.69 -18.02 3.64
N PRO A 83 -7.29 -17.01 2.84
CA PRO A 83 -7.17 -15.65 3.34
C PRO A 83 -8.52 -15.12 3.80
N THR A 84 -8.51 -14.30 4.85
CA THR A 84 -9.68 -13.48 5.21
C THR A 84 -9.85 -12.40 4.14
N LEU A 85 -11.01 -12.36 3.50
CA LEU A 85 -11.30 -11.45 2.40
C LEU A 85 -12.33 -10.41 2.82
N ILE A 86 -12.00 -9.15 2.61
CA ILE A 86 -12.92 -8.03 2.78
C ILE A 86 -12.93 -7.22 1.49
N VAL A 87 -14.08 -7.10 0.85
CA VAL A 87 -14.33 -6.26 -0.32
C VAL A 87 -15.32 -5.17 0.12
N GLY A 88 -14.80 -4.06 0.60
CA GLY A 88 -15.52 -2.98 1.24
C GLY A 88 -14.63 -2.20 2.21
N ASP A 89 -15.07 -1.01 2.59
CA ASP A 89 -14.32 -0.17 3.52
C ASP A 89 -14.41 -0.72 4.95
N VAL A 90 -13.35 -0.56 5.72
CA VAL A 90 -13.26 -1.00 7.11
C VAL A 90 -13.03 0.24 7.98
N THR A 91 -14.07 0.62 8.71
CA THR A 91 -14.17 1.91 9.37
C THR A 91 -14.48 1.73 10.86
N ALA A 92 -13.58 2.17 11.73
CA ALA A 92 -13.84 2.32 13.15
C ALA A 92 -13.91 3.81 13.50
N LEU A 93 -15.11 4.37 13.55
CA LEU A 93 -15.36 5.80 13.77
C LEU A 93 -16.37 6.03 14.87
N LYS A 94 -16.11 7.01 15.73
CA LYS A 94 -17.10 7.43 16.72
C LYS A 94 -18.25 8.18 16.06
N LEU A 95 -19.42 8.02 16.65
CA LEU A 95 -20.60 8.82 16.33
C LEU A 95 -20.68 10.14 17.13
N SER A 96 -19.83 10.33 18.17
CA SER A 96 -19.82 11.54 19.01
C SER A 96 -18.40 12.01 19.32
N GLU A 97 -18.19 13.33 19.23
CA GLU A 97 -16.93 14.03 19.50
C GLU A 97 -16.57 14.11 21.00
N GLU A 98 -17.52 13.87 21.91
CA GLU A 98 -17.33 14.07 23.36
C GLU A 98 -16.60 12.93 24.08
N SER A 99 -16.44 11.77 23.43
CA SER A 99 -15.78 10.60 24.02
C SER A 99 -14.26 10.64 23.79
N SER A 100 -13.46 10.39 24.83
CA SER A 100 -12.00 10.26 24.74
C SER A 100 -11.51 8.90 24.22
N ALA A 101 -12.40 7.90 24.06
CA ALA A 101 -12.02 6.50 23.81
C ALA A 101 -11.45 6.26 22.39
N GLU A 102 -10.20 5.85 22.20
CA GLU A 102 -9.66 5.72 20.84
C GLU A 102 -10.30 4.57 20.04
N THR A 103 -10.53 4.78 18.73
CA THR A 103 -10.99 3.70 17.84
C THR A 103 -9.82 2.94 17.23
N LEU A 104 -9.98 1.63 17.03
CA LEU A 104 -8.92 0.72 16.60
C LEU A 104 -9.38 -0.20 15.48
N VAL A 105 -8.63 -0.25 14.39
CA VAL A 105 -8.67 -1.35 13.43
C VAL A 105 -7.35 -2.09 13.49
N HIS A 106 -7.38 -3.41 13.68
CA HIS A 106 -6.14 -4.17 13.73
C HIS A 106 -6.27 -5.57 13.13
N THR A 107 -5.16 -6.08 12.61
CA THR A 107 -5.06 -7.43 12.05
C THR A 107 -4.27 -8.36 12.98
N ILE A 108 -4.81 -9.53 13.29
CA ILE A 108 -4.26 -10.52 14.24
C ILE A 108 -4.13 -11.92 13.63
N GLY A 109 -3.47 -12.82 14.34
CA GLY A 109 -3.25 -14.20 13.94
C GLY A 109 -2.07 -14.38 12.98
N GLU A 110 -1.84 -15.62 12.59
CA GLU A 110 -0.90 -16.01 11.53
C GLU A 110 -1.67 -16.30 10.24
N GLY A 111 -1.06 -16.08 9.08
CA GLY A 111 -1.70 -16.33 7.78
C GLY A 111 -1.92 -15.07 6.96
N ARG A 112 -2.97 -15.06 6.14
CA ARG A 112 -3.19 -14.03 5.11
C ARG A 112 -4.53 -13.31 5.26
N ALA A 113 -4.55 -12.03 4.91
CA ALA A 113 -5.77 -11.26 4.68
C ALA A 113 -5.64 -10.41 3.41
N PHE A 114 -6.73 -10.30 2.66
CA PHE A 114 -6.84 -9.48 1.47
C PHE A 114 -8.01 -8.51 1.63
N ILE A 115 -7.70 -7.22 1.70
CA ILE A 115 -8.67 -6.15 1.91
C ILE A 115 -8.68 -5.27 0.68
N LYS A 116 -9.80 -5.24 -0.03
CA LYS A 116 -10.05 -4.30 -1.10
C LYS A 116 -11.06 -3.25 -0.63
N GLY A 117 -10.51 -2.16 -0.12
CA GLY A 117 -11.24 -1.10 0.53
C GLY A 117 -10.29 -0.28 1.40
N ASN A 118 -10.80 0.80 1.97
CA ASN A 118 -10.02 1.71 2.80
C ASN A 118 -10.10 1.31 4.27
N PHE A 119 -9.00 1.49 5.00
CA PHE A 119 -9.02 1.47 6.46
C PHE A 119 -9.17 2.89 6.99
N VAL A 120 -10.12 3.11 7.90
CA VAL A 120 -10.33 4.42 8.56
C VAL A 120 -10.54 4.22 10.05
N ALA A 121 -9.62 4.73 10.88
CA ALA A 121 -9.75 4.65 12.35
C ALA A 121 -8.88 5.70 13.05
N SER A 122 -9.01 5.85 14.37
CA SER A 122 -8.05 6.66 15.15
C SER A 122 -6.69 5.99 15.14
N ARG A 123 -6.67 4.67 15.34
CA ARG A 123 -5.48 3.83 15.37
C ARG A 123 -5.64 2.65 14.43
N ILE A 124 -4.62 2.37 13.63
CA ILE A 124 -4.58 1.25 12.71
C ILE A 124 -3.31 0.44 12.96
N LYS A 125 -3.44 -0.88 13.12
CA LYS A 125 -2.30 -1.81 13.22
C LYS A 125 -2.41 -2.94 12.19
N ILE A 126 -1.54 -2.92 11.20
CA ILE A 126 -1.45 -3.94 10.16
C ILE A 126 -0.18 -4.75 10.41
N THR A 127 -0.32 -6.08 10.44
CA THR A 127 0.78 -7.02 10.65
C THR A 127 1.08 -7.83 9.38
N SER A 128 2.10 -8.68 9.44
CA SER A 128 2.53 -9.55 8.32
C SER A 128 1.38 -10.32 7.67
N GLY A 129 1.46 -10.52 6.34
CA GLY A 129 0.50 -11.33 5.59
C GLY A 129 -0.74 -10.57 5.11
N VAL A 130 -0.74 -9.24 5.21
CA VAL A 130 -1.88 -8.41 4.82
C VAL A 130 -1.60 -7.70 3.49
N ILE A 131 -2.56 -7.81 2.57
CA ILE A 131 -2.59 -7.04 1.32
C ILE A 131 -3.81 -6.11 1.38
N VAL A 132 -3.57 -4.81 1.26
CA VAL A 132 -4.59 -3.77 1.20
C VAL A 132 -4.57 -3.12 -0.17
N VAL A 133 -5.71 -3.13 -0.85
CA VAL A 133 -5.97 -2.43 -2.10
C VAL A 133 -6.92 -1.27 -1.79
N GLY A 134 -6.35 -0.20 -1.24
CA GLY A 134 -7.07 0.97 -0.74
C GLY A 134 -6.16 1.85 0.10
N ASP A 135 -6.70 2.98 0.56
CA ASP A 135 -5.99 3.89 1.45
C ASP A 135 -6.10 3.44 2.91
N VAL A 136 -5.07 3.75 3.70
CA VAL A 136 -5.02 3.52 5.15
C VAL A 136 -4.96 4.88 5.82
N VAL A 137 -6.03 5.26 6.51
CA VAL A 137 -6.20 6.60 7.10
C VAL A 137 -6.37 6.48 8.61
N ALA A 138 -5.32 6.79 9.35
CA ALA A 138 -5.34 6.84 10.80
C ALA A 138 -5.38 8.29 11.30
N PHE A 139 -6.37 8.68 12.12
CA PHE A 139 -6.42 10.05 12.65
C PHE A 139 -5.32 10.36 13.67
N LYS A 140 -4.72 9.33 14.28
CA LYS A 140 -3.65 9.49 15.26
C LYS A 140 -2.45 8.60 14.98
N LYS A 141 -2.66 7.30 14.79
CA LYS A 141 -1.52 6.37 14.68
C LYS A 141 -1.76 5.25 13.70
N ALA A 142 -0.82 5.07 12.77
CA ALA A 142 -0.76 3.89 11.91
C ALA A 142 0.55 3.14 12.15
N GLU A 143 0.45 1.83 12.36
CA GLU A 143 1.59 0.92 12.52
C GLU A 143 1.45 -0.21 11.50
N ILE A 144 2.40 -0.31 10.58
CA ILE A 144 2.44 -1.32 9.52
C ILE A 144 3.73 -2.11 9.66
N GLU A 145 3.61 -3.36 10.09
CA GLU A 145 4.76 -4.20 10.44
C GLU A 145 4.73 -5.57 9.76
N GLY A 146 5.89 -6.00 9.28
CA GLY A 146 6.08 -7.29 8.62
C GLY A 146 5.92 -7.19 7.10
N PRO A 147 6.15 -8.28 6.34
CA PRO A 147 5.87 -8.28 4.90
C PRO A 147 4.36 -8.08 4.68
N ALA A 148 3.99 -6.83 4.46
CA ALA A 148 2.65 -6.35 4.16
C ALA A 148 2.69 -5.47 2.91
N LEU A 149 1.59 -5.41 2.18
CA LEU A 149 1.47 -4.63 0.96
C LEU A 149 0.27 -3.69 1.04
N VAL A 150 0.49 -2.39 0.90
CA VAL A 150 -0.57 -1.38 0.79
C VAL A 150 -0.48 -0.71 -0.58
N LEU A 151 -1.37 -1.09 -1.50
CA LEU A 151 -1.54 -0.48 -2.82
C LEU A 151 -2.39 0.80 -2.75
N GLY A 152 -2.06 1.66 -1.81
CA GLY A 152 -2.68 2.96 -1.58
C GLY A 152 -1.88 3.79 -0.58
N ARG A 153 -2.38 4.99 -0.29
CA ARG A 153 -1.70 5.96 0.58
C ARG A 153 -1.88 5.53 2.03
N VAL A 154 -0.82 5.68 2.81
CA VAL A 154 -0.87 5.55 4.26
C VAL A 154 -0.78 6.94 4.88
N ILE A 155 -1.78 7.33 5.63
CA ILE A 155 -1.95 8.68 6.18
C ILE A 155 -2.12 8.55 7.70
N ALA A 156 -1.34 9.31 8.46
CA ALA A 156 -1.48 9.43 9.91
C ALA A 156 -1.63 10.90 10.34
N GLY A 157 -2.61 11.19 11.19
CA GLY A 157 -2.89 12.55 11.65
C GLY A 157 -3.85 13.32 10.75
N THR A 158 -4.23 14.51 11.21
CA THR A 158 -5.05 15.48 10.48
C THR A 158 -4.40 16.86 10.54
N GLU A 159 -5.03 17.88 9.98
CA GLU A 159 -4.54 19.26 10.14
C GLU A 159 -4.55 19.74 11.60
N SER A 160 -5.41 19.17 12.44
CA SER A 160 -5.61 19.57 13.83
C SER A 160 -5.07 18.57 14.86
N VAL A 161 -4.68 17.36 14.43
CA VAL A 161 -4.25 16.27 15.30
C VAL A 161 -2.93 15.72 14.82
N GLU A 162 -1.92 15.79 15.69
CA GLU A 162 -0.63 15.17 15.41
C GLU A 162 -0.76 13.65 15.24
N GLY A 163 -0.13 13.16 14.19
CA GLY A 163 -0.14 11.78 13.74
C GLY A 163 1.24 11.14 13.84
N GLU A 164 1.23 9.86 14.19
CA GLU A 164 2.40 9.00 14.20
C GLU A 164 2.23 7.87 13.17
N LEU A 165 3.14 7.81 12.20
CA LEU A 165 3.19 6.72 11.23
C LEU A 165 4.44 5.86 11.44
N ARG A 166 4.27 4.57 11.66
CA ARG A 166 5.37 3.59 11.77
C ARG A 166 5.26 2.54 10.67
N ILE A 167 6.32 2.37 9.88
CA ILE A 167 6.36 1.40 8.78
C ILE A 167 7.64 0.59 8.89
N ARG A 168 7.54 -0.74 8.91
CA ARG A 168 8.69 -1.67 8.92
C ARG A 168 8.37 -2.91 8.10
N ASN A 169 9.33 -3.33 7.26
CA ASN A 169 9.25 -4.52 6.41
C ASN A 169 8.06 -4.56 5.42
N ALA A 170 7.47 -3.40 5.10
CA ALA A 170 6.28 -3.31 4.27
C ALA A 170 6.51 -2.54 2.96
N THR A 171 5.68 -2.84 1.96
CA THR A 171 5.61 -2.10 0.71
C THR A 171 4.35 -1.24 0.71
N VAL A 172 4.50 0.08 0.57
CA VAL A 172 3.37 1.01 0.57
C VAL A 172 3.43 1.93 -0.65
N PHE A 173 2.27 2.44 -1.10
CA PHE A 173 2.26 3.33 -2.27
C PHE A 173 2.97 4.65 -1.99
N GLN A 174 2.50 5.36 -0.95
CA GLN A 174 3.03 6.63 -0.45
C GLN A 174 2.73 6.73 1.05
N ALA A 175 3.51 7.52 1.77
CA ALA A 175 3.35 7.73 3.20
C ALA A 175 3.21 9.22 3.53
N TYR A 176 2.24 9.55 4.38
CA TYR A 176 1.95 10.90 4.84
C TYR A 176 1.71 10.91 6.34
N ALA A 177 2.31 11.85 7.05
CA ALA A 177 2.01 12.08 8.46
C ALA A 177 1.91 13.58 8.78
N SER A 178 0.98 13.96 9.64
CA SER A 178 0.97 15.30 10.25
C SER A 178 1.58 15.20 11.64
N GLY A 179 2.90 15.11 11.78
CA GLY A 179 3.56 14.85 13.07
C GLY A 179 4.89 14.13 12.89
N SER A 180 4.96 12.84 13.21
CA SER A 180 6.20 12.05 13.08
C SER A 180 6.01 10.80 12.22
N MET A 181 7.02 10.50 11.40
CA MET A 181 7.07 9.25 10.63
C MET A 181 8.32 8.46 11.00
N TYR A 182 8.16 7.19 11.34
CA TYR A 182 9.24 6.25 11.64
C TYR A 182 9.29 5.19 10.53
N ILE A 183 10.38 5.19 9.78
CA ILE A 183 10.63 4.22 8.71
C ILE A 183 11.72 3.28 9.19
N GLY A 184 11.40 2.00 9.29
CA GLY A 184 12.34 0.95 9.66
C GLY A 184 12.95 0.24 8.46
N GLU A 185 13.72 -0.79 8.76
CA GLU A 185 14.27 -1.69 7.76
C GLU A 185 13.17 -2.36 6.91
N GLY A 186 13.56 -2.77 5.70
CA GLY A 186 12.69 -3.53 4.80
C GLY A 186 11.60 -2.72 4.11
N VAL A 187 11.46 -1.40 4.35
CA VAL A 187 10.41 -0.59 3.73
C VAL A 187 10.66 -0.35 2.23
N THR A 188 9.60 -0.49 1.44
CA THR A 188 9.57 -0.14 0.01
C THR A 188 8.47 0.90 -0.28
N LEU A 189 8.80 1.98 -0.98
CA LEU A 189 7.84 2.94 -1.52
C LEU A 189 7.61 2.69 -3.02
N LEU A 190 6.35 2.61 -3.45
CA LEU A 190 6.00 2.43 -4.87
C LEU A 190 6.09 3.75 -5.64
N SER A 191 5.54 4.82 -5.07
CA SER A 191 5.82 6.20 -5.45
C SER A 191 6.73 6.79 -4.36
N PRO A 192 7.92 7.31 -4.71
CA PRO A 192 9.00 7.57 -3.75
C PRO A 192 8.77 8.88 -3.00
N ILE A 193 7.66 8.94 -2.25
CA ILE A 193 7.23 10.09 -1.47
C ILE A 193 6.83 9.62 -0.08
N ALA A 194 7.60 10.08 0.90
CA ALA A 194 7.22 10.13 2.30
C ALA A 194 7.23 11.60 2.74
N LEU A 195 6.09 12.10 3.20
CA LEU A 195 5.90 13.51 3.58
C LEU A 195 5.44 13.60 5.03
N VAL A 196 6.04 14.52 5.77
CA VAL A 196 5.64 14.86 7.13
C VAL A 196 5.34 16.35 7.20
N LYS A 197 4.21 16.74 7.79
CA LYS A 197 3.87 18.13 8.14
C LYS A 197 4.04 18.33 9.66
N GLY A 198 4.72 19.38 10.09
CA GLY A 198 4.86 19.75 11.51
C GLY A 198 5.84 18.88 12.32
N GLY A 199 6.62 18.01 11.67
CA GLY A 199 7.66 17.23 12.35
C GLY A 199 8.62 16.53 11.38
N GLU A 200 9.15 15.37 11.76
CA GLU A 200 10.30 14.76 11.09
C GLU A 200 10.07 13.31 10.62
N VAL A 201 10.89 12.89 9.66
CA VAL A 201 11.07 11.50 9.28
C VAL A 201 12.25 10.93 10.06
N TYR A 202 12.02 9.84 10.78
CA TYR A 202 12.99 9.09 11.55
C TYR A 202 13.29 7.75 10.87
N TRP A 203 14.56 7.34 10.91
CA TRP A 203 14.97 5.96 10.68
C TRP A 203 14.90 5.19 12.00
N ASP A 204 14.26 4.01 12.00
CA ASP A 204 14.10 3.18 13.20
C ASP A 204 14.63 1.73 13.00
N SER A 205 15.91 1.56 13.32
CA SER A 205 16.62 0.28 13.43
C SER A 205 16.76 -0.21 14.89
N GLY A 206 15.87 0.22 15.79
CA GLY A 206 15.91 -0.06 17.23
C GLY A 206 16.16 1.18 18.09
N ARG A 207 16.67 2.26 17.48
CA ARG A 207 16.66 3.61 18.04
C ARG A 207 16.25 4.59 16.94
N ALA A 208 15.29 5.46 17.24
CA ALA A 208 14.88 6.50 16.31
C ALA A 208 15.97 7.56 16.15
N VAL A 209 16.42 7.77 14.91
CA VAL A 209 17.35 8.83 14.52
C VAL A 209 16.74 9.59 13.36
N ALA A 210 16.83 10.93 13.35
CA ALA A 210 16.35 11.72 12.22
C ALA A 210 16.96 11.18 10.92
N PHE A 211 16.13 10.92 9.91
CA PHE A 211 16.52 10.19 8.71
C PHE A 211 17.67 10.88 7.96
N SER A 212 17.73 12.22 7.99
CA SER A 212 18.81 13.03 7.41
C SER A 212 20.18 12.79 8.05
N HIS A 213 20.23 12.27 9.29
CA HIS A 213 21.45 11.98 10.03
C HIS A 213 21.79 10.48 10.08
N ALA A 214 20.92 9.62 9.56
CA ALA A 214 21.11 8.18 9.57
C ALA A 214 21.91 7.74 8.32
N GLY A 215 23.24 7.65 8.44
CA GLY A 215 24.14 7.37 7.30
C GLY A 215 23.89 6.06 6.56
N GLU A 216 23.32 5.06 7.24
CA GLU A 216 22.98 3.75 6.68
C GLU A 216 21.52 3.64 6.21
N ALA A 217 20.67 4.63 6.52
CA ALA A 217 19.25 4.57 6.23
C ALA A 217 18.98 4.42 4.73
N ALA A 218 18.09 3.48 4.42
CA ALA A 218 17.77 3.11 3.06
C ALA A 218 16.30 2.70 2.97
N VAL A 219 15.50 3.48 2.23
CA VAL A 219 14.15 3.09 1.86
C VAL A 219 14.18 2.61 0.42
N ARG A 220 13.81 1.36 0.18
CA ARG A 220 13.78 0.83 -1.17
C ARG A 220 12.72 1.57 -1.98
N VAL A 221 13.05 1.81 -3.24
CA VAL A 221 12.14 2.39 -4.21
C VAL A 221 11.81 1.33 -5.26
N PHE A 222 10.52 1.10 -5.48
CA PHE A 222 10.10 0.14 -6.50
C PHE A 222 10.25 0.73 -7.89
N GLY A 223 11.22 0.22 -8.65
CA GLY A 223 11.50 0.64 -10.02
C GLY A 223 11.77 -0.53 -10.98
N LEU A 224 12.26 -0.21 -12.18
CA LEU A 224 12.54 -1.18 -13.23
C LEU A 224 13.45 -2.34 -12.81
N PRO A 225 14.56 -2.13 -12.07
CA PRO A 225 15.41 -3.23 -11.62
C PRO A 225 14.64 -4.25 -10.78
N CYS A 226 13.67 -3.79 -9.99
CA CYS A 226 12.82 -4.66 -9.18
C CYS A 226 11.78 -5.37 -10.04
N LEU A 227 11.07 -4.63 -10.89
CA LEU A 227 9.98 -5.16 -11.72
C LEU A 227 10.46 -6.25 -12.68
N LEU A 228 11.65 -6.06 -13.27
CA LEU A 228 12.28 -6.97 -14.23
C LEU A 228 13.23 -7.99 -13.60
N CYS A 229 13.31 -8.03 -12.26
CA CYS A 229 14.17 -8.99 -11.57
C CYS A 229 13.67 -10.42 -11.79
N SER A 230 14.57 -11.30 -12.25
CA SER A 230 14.31 -12.74 -12.40
C SER A 230 14.50 -13.53 -11.10
N GLU A 231 15.09 -12.93 -10.07
CA GLU A 231 15.42 -13.60 -8.81
C GLU A 231 14.28 -13.61 -7.80
N THR A 232 13.14 -13.01 -8.12
CA THR A 232 11.96 -12.95 -7.25
C THR A 232 10.69 -13.12 -8.09
N GLN A 233 9.77 -13.96 -7.61
CA GLN A 233 8.47 -14.13 -8.25
C GLN A 233 7.57 -12.91 -8.00
N ASN A 234 7.60 -12.37 -6.77
CA ASN A 234 6.81 -11.22 -6.36
C ASN A 234 7.71 -10.05 -5.95
N PRO A 235 8.02 -9.11 -6.86
CA PRO A 235 8.87 -7.97 -6.55
C PRO A 235 8.20 -6.94 -5.62
N LEU A 236 6.87 -6.96 -5.46
CA LEU A 236 6.13 -6.10 -4.53
C LEU A 236 6.26 -6.57 -3.08
N LEU A 237 6.46 -7.87 -2.85
CA LEU A 237 6.71 -8.48 -1.54
C LEU A 237 8.06 -9.23 -1.57
N CYS A 238 9.12 -8.53 -2.00
CA CYS A 238 10.41 -9.16 -2.29
C CYS A 238 11.10 -9.69 -1.03
N SER A 239 11.03 -11.01 -0.82
CA SER A 239 11.66 -11.70 0.32
C SER A 239 13.17 -11.46 0.41
N LYS A 240 13.88 -11.39 -0.72
CA LYS A 240 15.33 -11.10 -0.75
C LYS A 240 15.68 -9.73 -0.21
N GLN A 241 14.81 -8.73 -0.39
CA GLN A 241 15.07 -7.40 0.16
C GLN A 241 14.73 -7.37 1.66
N VAL A 242 13.64 -8.00 2.07
CA VAL A 242 13.28 -8.12 3.49
C VAL A 242 14.39 -8.84 4.29
N SER A 243 15.07 -9.84 3.69
CA SER A 243 16.19 -10.54 4.32
C SER A 243 17.56 -9.87 4.14
N GLY A 244 17.63 -8.68 3.52
CA GLY A 244 18.89 -7.96 3.28
C GLY A 244 19.80 -8.55 2.18
N GLY A 245 19.37 -9.62 1.50
CA GLY A 245 20.13 -10.28 0.43
C GLY A 245 20.09 -9.55 -0.93
N CYS A 246 19.18 -8.60 -1.14
CA CYS A 246 19.08 -7.85 -2.39
C CYS A 246 20.12 -6.72 -2.46
N LYS A 247 20.92 -6.68 -3.52
CA LYS A 247 21.90 -5.59 -3.77
C LYS A 247 21.57 -4.70 -4.98
N ARG A 248 20.52 -5.04 -5.72
CA ARG A 248 20.16 -4.42 -7.01
C ARG A 248 18.81 -3.73 -6.93
N TYR A 249 18.72 -2.68 -6.11
CA TYR A 249 17.54 -1.83 -6.01
C TYR A 249 17.94 -0.37 -5.88
N GLU A 250 17.07 0.51 -6.34
CA GLU A 250 17.21 1.95 -6.09
C GLU A 250 16.63 2.29 -4.72
N ALA A 251 17.19 3.28 -4.03
CA ALA A 251 16.78 3.65 -2.68
C ALA A 251 16.78 5.16 -2.45
N LEU A 252 15.89 5.60 -1.56
CA LEU A 252 15.99 6.88 -0.87
C LEU A 252 16.97 6.73 0.29
N LYS A 253 17.88 7.69 0.40
CA LYS A 253 18.97 7.77 1.39
C LYS A 253 18.83 9.03 2.23
N SER A 254 19.64 9.15 3.28
CA SER A 254 19.60 10.32 4.18
C SER A 254 19.64 11.67 3.47
N TYR A 255 20.46 11.80 2.42
CA TYR A 255 20.55 13.01 1.58
C TYR A 255 19.34 13.22 0.64
N ASP A 256 18.40 12.27 0.58
CA ASP A 256 17.09 12.42 -0.07
C ASP A 256 16.02 12.99 0.87
N CYS A 257 16.39 13.38 2.09
CA CYS A 257 15.50 14.00 3.06
C CYS A 257 15.74 15.52 3.10
N VAL A 258 14.72 16.30 2.78
CA VAL A 258 14.78 17.77 2.73
C VAL A 258 13.66 18.36 3.56
N LYS A 259 13.97 19.46 4.28
CA LYS A 259 12.95 20.29 4.93
C LYS A 259 12.58 21.47 4.02
N SER A 260 11.32 21.87 4.06
CA SER A 260 10.85 23.07 3.39
C SER A 260 11.49 24.33 4.00
N PRO A 261 11.56 25.46 3.27
CA PRO A 261 12.17 26.70 3.77
C PRO A 261 11.52 27.28 5.03
N ASP A 262 10.20 27.09 5.19
CA ASP A 262 9.42 27.45 6.37
C ASP A 262 9.57 26.45 7.53
N GLY A 263 10.16 25.27 7.28
CA GLY A 263 10.31 24.20 8.25
C GLY A 263 9.05 23.37 8.49
N ASP A 264 7.93 23.70 7.84
CA ASP A 264 6.63 23.07 8.07
C ASP A 264 6.54 21.65 7.50
N TYR A 265 7.38 21.32 6.52
CA TYR A 265 7.36 20.03 5.84
C TYR A 265 8.73 19.38 5.84
N THR A 266 8.78 18.08 6.19
CA THR A 266 9.92 17.20 5.93
C THR A 266 9.54 16.22 4.82
N VAL A 267 10.30 16.21 3.74
CA VAL A 267 10.05 15.38 2.56
C VAL A 267 11.21 14.42 2.36
N LEU A 268 10.93 13.12 2.36
CA LEU A 268 11.84 12.10 1.87
C LEU A 268 11.41 11.69 0.45
N SER A 269 12.13 12.18 -0.55
CA SER A 269 11.80 11.95 -1.96
C SER A 269 13.00 12.18 -2.87
N TRP A 270 12.95 11.64 -4.09
CA TRP A 270 13.91 11.97 -5.14
C TRP A 270 13.60 13.28 -5.87
N TYR A 271 12.74 14.15 -5.35
CA TYR A 271 12.22 15.33 -6.05
C TYR A 271 13.30 16.19 -6.76
N TRP A 272 14.54 16.25 -6.25
CA TRP A 272 15.66 16.98 -6.85
C TRP A 272 16.48 16.21 -7.90
N ARG A 273 16.30 14.90 -8.01
CA ARG A 273 17.03 14.06 -8.95
C ARG A 273 16.33 14.08 -10.31
N ALA A 274 16.48 15.12 -11.13
CA ALA A 274 15.84 15.15 -12.46
C ALA A 274 16.39 14.04 -13.41
N SER A 275 15.92 12.79 -13.27
CA SER A 275 16.44 11.62 -13.97
C SER A 275 15.36 10.87 -14.77
N PRO A 276 15.73 10.26 -15.91
CA PRO A 276 14.88 9.38 -16.70
C PRO A 276 14.19 8.27 -15.88
N SER A 277 14.93 7.66 -14.95
CA SER A 277 14.43 6.58 -14.09
C SER A 277 13.23 7.04 -13.26
N MET A 278 13.23 8.29 -12.80
CA MET A 278 12.10 8.84 -12.04
C MET A 278 10.83 8.99 -12.86
N ILE A 279 10.94 9.40 -14.12
CA ILE A 279 9.77 9.52 -15.00
C ILE A 279 9.15 8.14 -15.16
N LEU A 280 9.96 7.13 -15.49
CA LEU A 280 9.50 5.75 -15.65
C LEU A 280 8.90 5.19 -14.38
N GLN A 281 9.55 5.42 -13.25
CA GLN A 281 9.05 4.97 -11.96
C GLN A 281 7.71 5.62 -11.62
N ASN A 282 7.53 6.91 -11.87
CA ASN A 282 6.26 7.60 -11.66
C ASN A 282 5.15 7.07 -12.59
N LEU A 283 5.47 6.74 -13.84
CA LEU A 283 4.52 6.12 -14.76
C LEU A 283 4.11 4.72 -14.29
N ILE A 284 5.07 3.92 -13.81
CA ILE A 284 4.82 2.59 -13.22
C ILE A 284 3.95 2.73 -11.96
N ALA A 285 4.29 3.65 -11.05
CA ALA A 285 3.51 3.90 -9.85
C ALA A 285 2.07 4.32 -10.18
N LYS A 286 1.87 5.27 -11.10
CA LYS A 286 0.53 5.67 -11.57
C LYS A 286 -0.24 4.49 -12.15
N ARG A 287 0.43 3.60 -12.91
CA ARG A 287 -0.20 2.39 -13.43
C ARG A 287 -0.56 1.40 -12.33
N ILE A 288 0.32 1.17 -11.35
CA ILE A 288 0.01 0.34 -10.17
C ILE A 288 -1.27 0.83 -9.49
N PHE A 289 -1.32 2.13 -9.17
CA PHE A 289 -2.47 2.75 -8.50
C PHE A 289 -3.75 2.61 -9.32
N ARG A 290 -3.67 2.83 -10.64
CA ARG A 290 -4.82 2.74 -11.54
C ARG A 290 -5.28 1.29 -11.70
N THR A 291 -4.38 0.37 -12.05
CA THR A 291 -4.71 -1.04 -12.32
C THR A 291 -5.21 -1.75 -11.06
N SER A 292 -4.65 -1.46 -9.88
CA SER A 292 -5.11 -2.05 -8.63
C SER A 292 -6.53 -1.62 -8.25
N ARG A 293 -6.92 -0.38 -8.56
CA ARG A 293 -8.25 0.18 -8.27
C ARG A 293 -9.29 -0.01 -9.35
N LEU A 294 -8.87 -0.20 -10.61
CA LEU A 294 -9.78 -0.33 -11.75
C LEU A 294 -10.46 -1.69 -11.88
N LYS A 295 -9.96 -2.75 -11.21
CA LYS A 295 -10.65 -4.05 -11.26
C LYS A 295 -12.07 -3.86 -10.72
N LEU A 296 -13.05 -3.91 -11.61
CA LEU A 296 -14.46 -3.71 -11.34
C LEU A 296 -14.97 -4.79 -10.38
N VAL A 297 -16.05 -4.46 -9.67
CA VAL A 297 -16.85 -5.31 -8.75
C VAL A 297 -16.52 -6.80 -8.83
N GLU A 298 -15.80 -7.31 -7.83
CA GLU A 298 -15.50 -8.73 -7.68
C GLU A 298 -16.76 -9.58 -7.64
N ARG A 299 -16.80 -10.67 -8.42
CA ARG A 299 -17.82 -11.70 -8.30
C ARG A 299 -17.38 -12.69 -7.22
N VAL A 300 -18.01 -12.61 -6.05
CA VAL A 300 -17.74 -13.50 -4.93
C VAL A 300 -18.79 -14.61 -4.90
N ASP A 301 -18.34 -15.86 -4.99
CA ASP A 301 -19.17 -17.04 -4.77
C ASP A 301 -18.86 -17.62 -3.37
N MET A 302 -19.84 -17.52 -2.47
CA MET A 302 -19.73 -18.05 -1.11
C MET A 302 -19.70 -19.58 -1.05
N THR A 303 -20.23 -20.27 -2.06
CA THR A 303 -20.34 -21.73 -2.04
C THR A 303 -19.08 -22.39 -2.53
N GLY A 304 -18.59 -22.01 -3.70
CA GLY A 304 -17.27 -22.43 -4.18
C GLY A 304 -16.11 -21.74 -3.47
N ARG A 305 -16.39 -20.72 -2.64
CA ARG A 305 -15.39 -19.85 -2.00
C ARG A 305 -14.38 -19.35 -3.04
N THR A 306 -14.92 -18.74 -4.09
CA THR A 306 -14.14 -18.19 -5.20
C THR A 306 -14.38 -16.69 -5.37
N VAL A 307 -13.39 -16.01 -5.92
CA VAL A 307 -13.48 -14.62 -6.37
C VAL A 307 -13.12 -14.57 -7.84
N ASP A 308 -14.05 -14.13 -8.68
CA ASP A 308 -13.93 -14.14 -10.14
C ASP A 308 -13.54 -15.52 -10.71
N GLY A 309 -14.03 -16.59 -10.07
CA GLY A 309 -13.75 -17.97 -10.44
C GLY A 309 -12.40 -18.52 -9.94
N VAL A 310 -11.60 -17.71 -9.25
CA VAL A 310 -10.33 -18.14 -8.64
C VAL A 310 -10.60 -18.59 -7.19
N PRO A 311 -10.09 -19.75 -6.74
CA PRO A 311 -10.18 -20.16 -5.35
C PRO A 311 -9.66 -19.08 -4.39
N LEU A 312 -10.36 -18.86 -3.28
CA LEU A 312 -10.02 -17.81 -2.31
C LEU A 312 -8.55 -17.90 -1.84
N ARG A 313 -8.07 -19.12 -1.60
CA ARG A 313 -6.68 -19.44 -1.25
C ARG A 313 -5.64 -18.85 -2.22
N ASP A 314 -5.95 -18.83 -3.52
CA ASP A 314 -5.01 -18.48 -4.59
C ASP A 314 -5.25 -17.06 -5.12
N TYR A 315 -6.38 -16.45 -4.75
CA TYR A 315 -6.81 -15.16 -5.26
C TYR A 315 -5.80 -14.02 -5.02
N PRO A 316 -5.20 -13.85 -3.81
CA PRO A 316 -4.22 -12.78 -3.60
C PRO A 316 -3.00 -12.88 -4.51
N GLU A 317 -2.47 -14.08 -4.71
CA GLU A 317 -1.29 -14.31 -5.56
C GLU A 317 -1.65 -14.12 -7.03
N THR A 318 -2.80 -14.65 -7.46
CA THR A 318 -3.32 -14.45 -8.82
C THR A 318 -3.54 -12.96 -9.13
N PHE A 319 -4.09 -12.20 -8.18
CA PHE A 319 -4.26 -10.76 -8.29
C PHE A 319 -2.91 -10.04 -8.49
N LEU A 320 -1.91 -10.36 -7.66
CA LEU A 320 -0.59 -9.73 -7.74
C LEU A 320 0.18 -10.12 -9.00
N ASN A 321 0.14 -11.39 -9.41
CA ASN A 321 0.78 -11.85 -10.64
C ASN A 321 0.19 -11.16 -11.86
N SER A 322 -1.14 -11.07 -11.94
CA SER A 322 -1.85 -10.31 -12.99
C SER A 322 -1.42 -8.84 -13.01
N LEU A 323 -1.24 -8.19 -11.85
CA LEU A 323 -0.73 -6.82 -11.77
C LEU A 323 0.72 -6.73 -12.26
N ILE A 324 1.60 -7.64 -11.84
CA ILE A 324 3.02 -7.64 -12.22
C ILE A 324 3.18 -7.87 -13.73
N GLU A 325 2.41 -8.79 -14.31
CA GLU A 325 2.41 -9.07 -15.75
C GLU A 325 1.94 -7.85 -16.56
N ASP A 326 0.86 -7.19 -16.13
CA ASP A 326 0.39 -5.93 -16.73
C ASP A 326 1.51 -4.88 -16.73
N LEU A 327 2.18 -4.67 -15.61
CA LEU A 327 3.28 -3.72 -15.50
C LEU A 327 4.47 -4.09 -16.41
N ARG A 328 4.85 -5.37 -16.44
CA ARG A 328 5.94 -5.86 -17.30
C ARG A 328 5.62 -5.67 -18.78
N SER A 329 4.38 -5.94 -19.18
CA SER A 329 3.93 -5.82 -20.58
C SER A 329 4.09 -4.41 -21.15
N VAL A 330 3.87 -3.37 -20.34
CA VAL A 330 3.93 -1.96 -20.79
C VAL A 330 5.26 -1.28 -20.54
N THR A 331 6.17 -1.94 -19.82
CA THR A 331 7.45 -1.35 -19.40
C THR A 331 8.31 -0.93 -20.59
N GLY A 332 8.31 -1.73 -21.67
CA GLY A 332 9.04 -1.41 -22.89
C GLY A 332 8.53 -0.12 -23.55
N GLU A 333 7.21 0.01 -23.69
CA GLU A 333 6.57 1.20 -24.27
C GLU A 333 6.85 2.47 -23.45
N TYR A 334 6.75 2.38 -22.12
CA TYR A 334 7.07 3.50 -21.24
C TYR A 334 8.55 3.89 -21.37
N SER A 335 9.45 2.91 -21.43
CA SER A 335 10.89 3.13 -21.59
C SER A 335 11.22 3.89 -22.88
N GLU A 336 10.64 3.49 -24.01
CA GLU A 336 10.83 4.17 -25.29
C GLU A 336 10.19 5.57 -25.31
N ALA A 337 9.00 5.73 -24.70
CA ALA A 337 8.35 7.04 -24.59
C ALA A 337 9.19 8.02 -23.74
N ALA A 338 9.70 7.59 -22.59
CA ALA A 338 10.56 8.43 -21.75
C ALA A 338 11.84 8.80 -22.50
N LYS A 339 12.49 7.82 -23.14
CA LYS A 339 13.69 8.03 -23.97
C LYS A 339 13.45 9.09 -25.06
N LYS A 340 12.33 9.03 -25.77
CA LYS A 340 11.96 10.02 -26.79
C LYS A 340 11.86 11.42 -26.19
N ILE A 341 11.11 11.59 -25.09
CA ILE A 341 10.95 12.89 -24.42
C ILE A 341 12.30 13.45 -23.97
N ILE A 342 13.16 12.61 -23.38
CA ILE A 342 14.49 13.04 -22.94
C ILE A 342 15.30 13.54 -24.13
N PHE A 343 15.30 12.81 -25.24
CA PHE A 343 16.07 13.22 -26.42
C PHE A 343 15.53 14.52 -27.01
N GLU A 344 14.21 14.70 -27.07
CA GLU A 344 13.60 15.96 -27.52
C GLU A 344 14.02 17.13 -26.62
N VAL A 345 13.91 17.01 -25.30
CA VAL A 345 14.29 18.06 -24.35
C VAL A 345 15.78 18.40 -24.43
N PHE A 346 16.66 17.40 -24.53
CA PHE A 346 18.10 17.65 -24.67
C PHE A 346 18.43 18.32 -26.01
N GLU A 347 17.76 17.92 -27.08
CA GLU A 347 17.95 18.53 -28.39
C GLU A 347 17.47 19.99 -28.41
N GLU A 348 16.30 20.28 -27.84
CA GLU A 348 15.80 21.64 -27.66
C GLU A 348 16.75 22.51 -26.83
N TYR A 349 17.28 21.96 -25.73
CA TYR A 349 18.29 22.65 -24.92
C TYR A 349 19.54 22.99 -25.73
N MET A 350 20.08 22.04 -26.51
CA MET A 350 21.26 22.29 -27.35
C MET A 350 21.00 23.34 -28.41
N LYS A 351 19.84 23.29 -29.09
CA LYS A 351 19.41 24.31 -30.06
C LYS A 351 19.30 25.69 -29.41
N ALA A 352 18.63 25.79 -28.27
CA ALA A 352 18.43 27.05 -27.54
C ALA A 352 19.76 27.65 -27.04
N ARG A 353 20.76 26.82 -26.74
CA ARG A 353 22.09 27.25 -26.30
C ARG A 353 23.12 27.35 -27.43
N MET A 354 22.72 27.15 -28.68
CA MET A 354 23.61 27.13 -29.86
C MET A 354 24.80 26.17 -29.69
N VAL A 355 24.59 25.05 -29.01
CA VAL A 355 25.59 23.99 -28.85
C VAL A 355 25.50 23.07 -30.07
N GLU A 356 26.58 22.96 -30.84
CA GLU A 356 26.67 22.01 -31.94
C GLU A 356 26.54 20.58 -31.41
N TYR A 357 25.67 19.78 -32.04
CA TYR A 357 25.35 18.43 -31.58
C TYR A 357 25.20 17.45 -32.74
N ARG A 358 25.42 16.17 -32.42
CA ARG A 358 25.22 15.02 -33.31
C ARG A 358 24.42 13.95 -32.60
N ARG A 359 23.60 13.19 -33.35
CA ARG A 359 22.85 12.07 -32.78
C ARG A 359 23.74 10.83 -32.70
N CYS A 360 23.67 10.13 -31.58
CA CYS A 360 24.35 8.86 -31.39
C CYS A 360 23.84 7.82 -32.39
N SER A 361 24.74 7.17 -33.14
CA SER A 361 24.40 6.16 -34.13
C SER A 361 23.78 4.88 -33.53
N VAL A 362 24.00 4.63 -32.24
CA VAL A 362 23.51 3.43 -31.55
C VAL A 362 22.12 3.65 -30.97
N CYS A 363 21.91 4.76 -30.25
CA CYS A 363 20.66 4.97 -29.51
C CYS A 363 19.84 6.18 -29.96
N GLY A 364 20.38 7.04 -30.84
CA GLY A 364 19.70 8.25 -31.32
C GLY A 364 19.80 9.48 -30.41
N ALA A 365 20.42 9.37 -29.23
CA ALA A 365 20.52 10.49 -28.28
C ALA A 365 21.30 11.69 -28.86
N PRO A 366 20.82 12.94 -28.69
CA PRO A 366 21.55 14.13 -29.11
C PRO A 366 22.73 14.39 -28.17
N ASN A 367 23.95 14.37 -28.68
CA ASN A 367 25.17 14.58 -27.90
C ASN A 367 25.92 15.81 -28.42
N PRO A 368 26.61 16.58 -27.56
CA PRO A 368 27.52 17.62 -28.03
C PRO A 368 28.49 17.04 -29.07
N ALA A 369 28.79 17.79 -30.14
CA ALA A 369 29.66 17.30 -31.22
C ALA A 369 31.04 16.84 -30.71
N THR A 370 31.54 17.50 -29.65
CA THR A 370 32.81 17.19 -28.98
C THR A 370 32.76 15.97 -28.04
N ALA A 371 31.57 15.42 -27.77
CA ALA A 371 31.42 14.28 -26.86
C ALA A 371 32.05 13.02 -27.48
N LYS A 372 32.94 12.38 -26.71
CA LYS A 372 33.59 11.10 -27.07
C LYS A 372 32.75 9.87 -26.72
N VAL A 373 31.76 10.04 -25.86
CA VAL A 373 30.90 8.97 -25.33
C VAL A 373 29.47 9.49 -25.28
N CYS A 374 28.51 8.63 -25.64
CA CYS A 374 27.10 8.96 -25.56
C CYS A 374 26.68 9.14 -24.10
N PHE A 375 26.09 10.28 -23.73
CA PHE A 375 25.60 10.50 -22.36
C PHE A 375 24.54 9.47 -21.94
N TYR A 376 23.74 8.98 -22.89
CA TYR A 376 22.66 8.03 -22.63
C TYR A 376 23.12 6.56 -22.59
N CYS A 377 23.66 6.02 -23.69
CA CYS A 377 24.01 4.60 -23.79
C CYS A 377 25.50 4.28 -23.53
N CYS A 378 26.31 5.28 -23.19
CA CYS A 378 27.75 5.14 -22.97
C CYS A 378 28.55 4.58 -24.17
N SER A 379 27.96 4.51 -25.37
CA SER A 379 28.67 4.05 -26.56
C SER A 379 29.69 5.10 -27.01
N ARG A 380 30.87 4.66 -27.45
CA ARG A 380 31.89 5.53 -28.02
C ARG A 380 31.31 6.26 -29.24
N GLN A 381 31.43 7.57 -29.25
CA GLN A 381 31.06 8.39 -30.40
C GLN A 381 32.29 8.48 -31.31
N GLY A 382 32.13 8.16 -32.60
CA GLY A 382 33.22 8.20 -33.57
C GLY A 382 33.86 9.58 -33.64
N GLY A 383 35.16 9.66 -33.93
CA GLY A 383 35.86 10.92 -34.20
C GLY A 383 35.24 11.64 -35.37
#